data_AF-A0A2P2KD47-F1
#
_entry.id   AF-A0A2P2KD47-F1
#
_cell.length_a   1.000
_cell.length_b   1.000
_cell.length_c   1.000
_cell.angle_alpha   90.00
_cell.angle_beta   90.00
_cell.angle_gamma   90.00
#
_symmetry.space_group_name_H-M   'P 1'
#
loop_
_entity.id
_entity.type
_entity.pdbx_description
1 polymer ?
#
loop_
_entity_poly.entity_id
_entity_poly.type
_entity_poly.pdbx_seq_one_letter_code
_entity_poly.pdbx_strand_id
1 'polypeptide(L)'
;MDKKEIPPDIKDDLVATSSNCVDCSPDSSRESPKGIFNCRETTEASLGDEVCVSSDSESKVVGTTTPLHKAAQSGDAHKVLELLEHGLDPCIKDKSGRTPYMLANEKDVRNIFRRFMAQNLDRWDWHAAKVPSALTKEMEESQAAKQAEKDAKRKARAKELKKLRKAREKRAQAQAASSQNSTAAVENRATPTLLTKGQASGVLQTSKEEELMRAAAAEREKRAAAAEREKRAAAAERRLAAAAAERRMAAAAAERRMSAAAALNAQGSGTSSMLGTQPKSGLATGLSCSLCDASLADKVPFHRYNYKYCSTSCMHVHKEILEDG
;
A
#
# COMPACT_ATOMS: atom_id res chain seq x y z
N MET A 1 -27.71 16.78 -52.36
CA MET A 1 -26.49 17.50 -52.77
C MET A 1 -25.55 17.40 -51.57
N ASP A 2 -24.69 16.40 -51.38
CA ASP A 2 -24.12 15.43 -52.30
C ASP A 2 -23.84 14.09 -51.61
N LYS A 3 -24.02 13.02 -52.38
CA LYS A 3 -23.71 11.62 -52.11
C LYS A 3 -22.18 11.44 -52.09
N LYS A 4 -21.63 10.69 -51.14
CA LYS A 4 -21.10 9.32 -51.30
C LYS A 4 -20.22 9.15 -52.55
N GLU A 5 -18.91 8.97 -52.36
CA GLU A 5 -18.09 8.07 -53.21
C GLU A 5 -16.70 7.76 -52.59
N ILE A 6 -16.45 6.45 -52.47
CA ILE A 6 -15.18 5.72 -52.38
C ILE A 6 -14.89 5.33 -53.87
N PRO A 7 -13.67 5.30 -54.46
CA PRO A 7 -12.60 4.27 -54.25
C PRO A 7 -11.18 4.76 -54.77
N PRO A 8 -10.19 3.95 -55.22
CA PRO A 8 -10.03 2.47 -55.26
C PRO A 8 -8.65 1.88 -54.87
N ASP A 9 -8.69 0.54 -54.70
CA ASP A 9 -7.66 -0.48 -54.94
C ASP A 9 -6.54 -0.15 -55.93
N ILE A 10 -5.30 -0.49 -55.57
CA ILE A 10 -4.24 -0.88 -56.50
C ILE A 10 -3.54 -2.13 -55.93
N LYS A 11 -3.52 -3.17 -56.75
CA LYS A 11 -2.88 -4.48 -56.56
C LYS A 11 -1.44 -4.47 -57.10
N ASP A 12 -0.78 -5.63 -56.96
CA ASP A 12 0.38 -6.09 -57.72
C ASP A 12 1.74 -5.60 -57.16
N ASP A 13 2.81 -6.38 -57.05
CA ASP A 13 3.12 -7.68 -57.65
C ASP A 13 4.34 -8.34 -56.97
N LEU A 14 4.33 -9.67 -57.00
CA LEU A 14 5.42 -10.62 -57.23
C LEU A 14 6.89 -10.39 -56.77
N VAL A 15 7.34 -11.38 -55.98
CA VAL A 15 8.46 -12.32 -56.23
C VAL A 15 9.91 -11.96 -55.87
N ALA A 16 10.49 -13.00 -55.25
CA ALA A 16 11.85 -13.27 -54.82
C ALA A 16 12.97 -13.01 -55.83
N THR A 17 14.14 -12.64 -55.30
CA THR A 17 15.43 -13.12 -55.81
C THR A 17 16.40 -13.36 -54.65
N SER A 18 16.97 -14.55 -54.66
CA SER A 18 17.99 -15.08 -53.76
C SER A 18 19.41 -14.62 -54.13
N SER A 19 20.37 -15.07 -53.31
CA SER A 19 21.81 -15.21 -53.57
C SER A 19 22.67 -13.99 -53.18
N ASN A 20 23.82 -14.11 -52.51
CA ASN A 20 24.59 -15.24 -51.98
C ASN A 20 25.73 -14.67 -51.09
N CYS A 21 26.17 -15.49 -50.11
CA CYS A 21 27.54 -15.79 -49.62
C CYS A 21 28.60 -14.65 -49.48
N VAL A 22 29.48 -14.59 -48.47
CA VAL A 22 30.71 -15.40 -48.20
C VAL A 22 31.33 -14.73 -46.94
N ASP A 23 31.48 -15.39 -45.77
CA ASP A 23 32.53 -16.31 -45.27
C ASP A 23 33.61 -15.64 -44.38
N CYS A 24 34.20 -16.47 -43.52
CA CYS A 24 35.51 -16.43 -42.84
C CYS A 24 35.55 -16.17 -41.31
N SER A 25 35.55 -17.29 -40.56
CA SER A 25 36.38 -17.50 -39.34
C SER A 25 37.87 -17.65 -39.72
N PRO A 26 38.85 -17.58 -38.78
CA PRO A 26 39.35 -18.74 -37.97
C PRO A 26 39.85 -18.29 -36.56
N ASP A 27 40.43 -19.05 -35.61
CA ASP A 27 40.63 -20.48 -35.25
C ASP A 27 41.36 -20.50 -33.86
N SER A 28 41.35 -21.66 -33.19
CA SER A 28 42.34 -22.20 -32.23
C SER A 28 42.22 -21.85 -30.73
N SER A 29 42.37 -22.74 -29.73
CA SER A 29 42.44 -24.21 -29.54
C SER A 29 42.67 -24.43 -28.02
N ARG A 30 42.06 -25.46 -27.39
CA ARG A 30 42.75 -26.50 -26.57
C ARG A 30 41.82 -27.31 -25.65
N GLU A 31 41.76 -28.60 -25.98
CA GLU A 31 41.91 -29.81 -25.13
C GLU A 31 40.76 -30.33 -24.23
N SER A 32 40.17 -31.44 -24.69
CA SER A 32 39.41 -32.53 -24.02
C SER A 32 40.34 -33.41 -23.12
N PRO A 33 39.96 -34.61 -22.55
CA PRO A 33 38.72 -35.45 -22.61
C PRO A 33 38.29 -36.03 -21.21
N LYS A 34 37.22 -36.82 -20.96
CA LYS A 34 36.76 -38.12 -21.51
C LYS A 34 35.35 -38.51 -20.97
N GLY A 35 34.60 -39.28 -21.77
CA GLY A 35 33.59 -40.28 -21.31
C GLY A 35 32.14 -39.97 -21.72
N ILE A 36 31.73 -40.09 -22.99
CA ILE A 36 31.18 -41.30 -23.68
C ILE A 36 29.94 -41.90 -22.99
N PHE A 37 28.74 -41.69 -23.56
CA PHE A 37 27.93 -42.77 -24.17
C PHE A 37 26.76 -42.21 -25.02
N ASN A 38 26.52 -42.84 -26.16
CA ASN A 38 25.66 -42.45 -27.31
C ASN A 38 24.15 -42.70 -27.14
N CYS A 39 23.33 -41.97 -27.94
CA CYS A 39 22.29 -42.45 -28.88
C CYS A 39 21.47 -41.21 -29.32
N ARG A 40 21.45 -40.67 -30.56
CA ARG A 40 21.22 -41.14 -31.93
C ARG A 40 19.74 -41.49 -32.28
N GLU A 41 19.14 -40.54 -33.00
CA GLU A 41 18.16 -40.62 -34.11
C GLU A 41 16.68 -41.03 -33.93
N THR A 42 15.87 -40.27 -34.71
CA THR A 42 14.63 -40.60 -35.43
C THR A 42 13.38 -40.93 -34.60
N THR A 43 12.43 -40.00 -34.46
CA THR A 43 11.31 -39.67 -35.38
C THR A 43 10.30 -40.81 -35.59
N GLU A 44 9.03 -40.43 -35.35
CA GLU A 44 7.77 -41.06 -35.77
C GLU A 44 7.24 -42.22 -34.91
N ALA A 45 6.21 -41.95 -34.11
CA ALA A 45 4.82 -42.23 -34.47
C ALA A 45 3.88 -41.89 -33.31
N SER A 46 2.74 -41.30 -33.67
CA SER A 46 1.55 -41.10 -32.86
C SER A 46 1.19 -42.29 -31.98
N LEU A 47 0.64 -42.03 -30.80
CA LEU A 47 -0.53 -42.72 -30.26
C LEU A 47 -1.13 -41.84 -29.15
N GLY A 48 -2.43 -41.60 -29.26
CA GLY A 48 -3.18 -40.78 -28.31
C GLY A 48 -3.21 -41.42 -26.93
N ASP A 49 -3.16 -40.56 -25.92
CA ASP A 49 -3.50 -40.94 -24.56
C ASP A 49 -4.66 -40.07 -24.13
N GLU A 50 -5.83 -40.71 -24.15
CA GLU A 50 -7.06 -40.27 -23.53
C GLU A 50 -6.76 -39.91 -22.07
N VAL A 51 -6.77 -38.62 -21.73
CA VAL A 51 -6.75 -38.19 -20.34
C VAL A 51 -8.08 -38.56 -19.71
N CYS A 52 -8.13 -39.78 -19.17
CA CYS A 52 -9.17 -40.24 -18.27
C CYS A 52 -9.12 -39.38 -17.00
N VAL A 53 -9.99 -38.38 -16.91
CA VAL A 53 -10.29 -37.69 -15.65
C VAL A 53 -11.68 -38.12 -15.22
N SER A 54 -11.74 -39.34 -14.68
CA SER A 54 -12.91 -39.77 -13.93
C SER A 54 -13.06 -38.89 -12.70
N SER A 55 -14.25 -38.29 -12.60
CA SER A 55 -14.79 -37.72 -11.38
C SER A 55 -14.90 -38.77 -10.28
N ASP A 56 -14.85 -38.27 -9.05
CA ASP A 56 -15.22 -38.92 -7.79
C ASP A 56 -14.19 -39.86 -7.17
N SER A 57 -13.57 -39.39 -6.08
CA SER A 57 -13.25 -40.22 -4.91
C SER A 57 -12.70 -39.33 -3.80
N GLU A 58 -13.54 -39.07 -2.80
CA GLU A 58 -13.12 -38.70 -1.46
C GLU A 58 -12.27 -39.84 -0.87
N SER A 59 -10.98 -39.86 -1.19
CA SER A 59 -10.05 -40.81 -0.59
C SER A 59 -8.73 -40.13 -0.26
N LYS A 60 -8.22 -40.51 0.91
CA LYS A 60 -7.02 -40.02 1.55
C LYS A 60 -5.78 -40.36 0.70
N VAL A 61 -5.56 -39.60 -0.37
CA VAL A 61 -4.47 -39.80 -1.32
C VAL A 61 -3.19 -39.18 -0.77
N VAL A 62 -2.21 -40.05 -0.54
CA VAL A 62 -0.80 -39.70 -0.31
C VAL A 62 -0.36 -38.81 -1.47
N GLY A 63 -0.09 -37.54 -1.15
CA GLY A 63 -0.27 -36.44 -2.09
C GLY A 63 0.33 -36.60 -3.49
N THR A 64 -0.47 -36.28 -4.48
CA THR A 64 -0.08 -36.29 -5.88
C THR A 64 0.24 -34.86 -6.30
N THR A 65 1.52 -34.58 -6.56
CA THR A 65 1.92 -33.31 -7.17
C THR A 65 1.39 -33.27 -8.61
N THR A 66 0.33 -32.49 -8.85
CA THR A 66 -0.29 -32.36 -10.18
C THR A 66 0.60 -31.55 -11.14
N PRO A 67 0.44 -31.68 -12.47
CA PRO A 67 1.15 -30.82 -13.44
C PRO A 67 0.90 -29.32 -13.17
N LEU A 68 -0.28 -28.96 -12.65
CA LEU A 68 -0.60 -27.59 -12.26
C LEU A 68 0.27 -27.09 -11.08
N HIS A 69 0.63 -27.96 -10.13
CA HIS A 69 1.59 -27.61 -9.07
C HIS A 69 2.99 -27.33 -9.64
N LYS A 70 3.45 -28.16 -10.59
CA LYS A 70 4.77 -27.99 -11.23
C LYS A 70 4.83 -26.70 -12.04
N ALA A 71 3.79 -26.40 -12.82
CA ALA A 71 3.70 -25.16 -13.60
C ALA A 71 3.62 -23.92 -12.70
N ALA A 72 2.90 -24.00 -11.58
CA ALA A 72 2.85 -22.91 -10.61
C ALA A 72 4.20 -22.67 -9.92
N GLN A 73 4.93 -23.75 -9.62
CA GLN A 73 6.27 -23.67 -9.04
C GLN A 73 7.33 -23.15 -10.02
N SER A 74 7.24 -23.51 -11.31
CA SER A 74 8.17 -23.03 -12.33
C SER A 74 7.98 -21.55 -12.66
N GLY A 75 6.82 -20.97 -12.34
CA GLY A 75 6.49 -19.58 -12.68
C GLY A 75 5.94 -19.43 -14.10
N ASP A 76 5.63 -20.52 -14.79
CA ASP A 76 5.19 -20.53 -16.18
C ASP A 76 3.71 -20.11 -16.31
N ALA A 77 3.48 -18.80 -16.39
CA ALA A 77 2.15 -18.20 -16.54
C ALA A 77 1.31 -18.82 -17.67
N HIS A 78 1.89 -19.00 -18.85
CA HIS A 78 1.18 -19.56 -20.00
C HIS A 78 0.72 -21.01 -19.79
N LYS A 79 1.60 -21.87 -19.27
CA LYS A 79 1.28 -23.28 -19.00
C LYS A 79 0.21 -23.40 -17.91
N VAL A 80 0.23 -22.52 -16.91
CA VAL A 80 -0.80 -22.49 -15.87
C VAL A 80 -2.16 -22.15 -16.46
N LEU A 81 -2.23 -21.16 -17.34
CA LEU A 81 -3.49 -20.79 -18.00
C LEU A 81 -4.02 -21.94 -18.87
N GLU A 82 -3.15 -22.53 -19.69
CA GLU A 82 -3.50 -23.67 -20.55
C GLU A 82 -4.06 -24.84 -19.72
N LEU A 83 -3.38 -25.23 -18.64
CA LEU A 83 -3.84 -26.33 -17.77
C LEU A 83 -5.19 -26.02 -17.09
N LEU A 84 -5.44 -24.76 -16.72
CA LEU A 84 -6.72 -24.33 -16.17
C LEU A 84 -7.84 -24.38 -17.22
N GLU A 85 -7.56 -23.99 -18.46
CA GLU A 85 -8.50 -24.07 -19.59
C GLU A 85 -8.86 -25.53 -19.92
N HIS A 86 -7.91 -26.46 -19.80
CA HIS A 86 -8.15 -27.90 -19.89
C HIS A 86 -8.98 -28.48 -18.73
N GLY A 87 -9.36 -27.66 -17.75
CA GLY A 87 -10.27 -28.03 -16.66
C GLY A 87 -9.59 -28.70 -15.47
N LEU A 88 -8.26 -28.58 -15.32
CA LEU A 88 -7.58 -29.07 -14.13
C LEU A 88 -8.03 -28.28 -12.89
N ASP A 89 -8.34 -28.99 -11.81
CA ASP A 89 -8.82 -28.38 -10.58
C ASP A 89 -7.70 -27.63 -9.83
N PRO A 90 -7.84 -26.30 -9.62
CA PRO A 90 -6.89 -25.48 -8.86
C PRO A 90 -6.95 -25.70 -7.35
N CYS A 91 -7.93 -26.45 -6.83
CA CYS A 91 -8.14 -26.66 -5.40
C CYS A 91 -7.41 -27.89 -4.84
N ILE A 92 -6.84 -28.73 -5.73
CA ILE A 92 -6.11 -29.94 -5.34
C ILE A 92 -4.91 -29.56 -4.48
N LYS A 93 -4.70 -30.29 -3.38
CA LYS A 93 -3.57 -30.09 -2.46
C LYS A 93 -2.50 -31.15 -2.69
N ASP A 94 -1.24 -30.71 -2.71
CA ASP A 94 -0.06 -31.59 -2.77
C ASP A 94 0.17 -32.37 -1.45
N LYS A 95 1.18 -33.25 -1.39
CA LYS A 95 1.65 -33.96 -0.17
C LYS A 95 1.84 -33.04 1.03
N SER A 96 2.21 -31.81 0.73
CA SER A 96 2.47 -30.74 1.71
C SER A 96 1.22 -29.96 2.13
N GLY A 97 0.03 -30.33 1.67
CA GLY A 97 -1.23 -29.62 1.95
C GLY A 97 -1.34 -28.26 1.26
N ARG A 98 -0.44 -27.95 0.34
CA ARG A 98 -0.38 -26.68 -0.40
C ARG A 98 -1.12 -26.82 -1.73
N THR A 99 -1.84 -25.77 -2.11
CA THR A 99 -2.50 -25.68 -3.42
C THR A 99 -1.52 -25.14 -4.46
N PRO A 100 -1.76 -25.30 -5.77
CA PRO A 100 -0.92 -24.73 -6.83
C PRO A 100 -0.69 -23.23 -6.64
N TYR A 101 -1.73 -22.50 -6.21
CA TYR A 101 -1.63 -21.07 -5.92
C TYR A 101 -0.62 -20.74 -4.79
N MET A 102 -0.48 -21.59 -3.77
CA MET A 102 0.50 -21.39 -2.70
C MET A 102 1.93 -21.63 -3.14
N LEU A 103 2.13 -22.50 -4.14
CA LEU A 103 3.45 -22.74 -4.72
C LEU A 103 3.87 -21.63 -5.67
N ALA A 104 2.92 -20.86 -6.21
CA ALA A 104 3.19 -19.74 -7.08
C ALA A 104 3.88 -18.59 -6.33
N ASN A 105 5.18 -18.42 -6.59
CA ASN A 105 5.95 -17.27 -6.08
C ASN A 105 5.68 -16.02 -6.94
N GLU A 106 5.60 -16.22 -8.26
CA GLU A 106 5.45 -15.13 -9.22
C GLU A 106 4.09 -14.42 -9.10
N LYS A 107 4.12 -13.09 -9.29
CA LYS A 107 2.90 -12.28 -9.22
C LYS A 107 1.97 -12.59 -10.40
N ASP A 108 2.54 -12.84 -11.57
CA ASP A 108 1.79 -13.06 -12.81
C ASP A 108 1.00 -14.38 -12.76
N VAL A 109 1.63 -15.46 -12.29
CA VAL A 109 0.96 -16.74 -12.07
C VAL A 109 -0.18 -16.60 -11.05
N ARG A 110 0.05 -15.91 -9.93
CA ARG A 110 -1.00 -15.65 -8.93
C ARG A 110 -2.15 -14.82 -9.50
N ASN A 111 -1.86 -13.87 -10.36
CA ASN A 111 -2.88 -13.07 -11.04
C ASN A 111 -3.70 -13.92 -12.01
N ILE A 112 -3.11 -14.90 -12.71
CA ILE A 112 -3.84 -15.83 -13.58
C ILE A 112 -4.88 -16.61 -12.79
N PHE A 113 -4.51 -17.22 -11.65
CA PHE A 113 -5.48 -17.91 -10.79
C PHE A 113 -6.61 -16.99 -10.33
N ARG A 114 -6.30 -15.73 -10.00
CA ARG A 114 -7.30 -14.73 -9.61
C ARG A 114 -8.21 -14.28 -10.76
N ARG A 115 -7.68 -14.16 -11.98
CA ARG A 115 -8.46 -13.84 -13.20
C ARG A 115 -9.32 -15.03 -13.64
N PHE A 116 -8.80 -16.25 -13.50
CA PHE A 116 -9.51 -17.48 -13.83
C PHE A 116 -10.64 -17.76 -12.83
N MET A 117 -10.42 -17.47 -11.53
CA MET A 117 -11.49 -17.44 -10.53
C MET A 117 -12.62 -16.49 -10.93
N ALA A 118 -12.30 -15.26 -11.36
CA ALA A 118 -13.30 -14.28 -11.75
C ALA A 118 -14.19 -14.76 -12.91
N GLN A 119 -13.65 -15.59 -13.81
CA GLN A 119 -14.37 -16.17 -14.94
C GLN A 119 -15.15 -17.44 -14.55
N ASN A 120 -14.72 -18.16 -13.51
CA ASN A 120 -15.26 -19.46 -13.13
C ASN A 120 -15.60 -19.53 -11.63
N LEU A 121 -16.40 -18.57 -11.15
CA LEU A 121 -16.78 -18.47 -9.73
C LEU A 121 -17.58 -19.68 -9.23
N ASP A 122 -18.33 -20.33 -10.12
CA ASP A 122 -19.26 -21.41 -9.78
C ASP A 122 -18.68 -22.83 -9.99
N ARG A 123 -17.53 -22.95 -10.68
CA ARG A 123 -17.01 -24.25 -11.12
C ARG A 123 -16.13 -24.96 -10.08
N TRP A 124 -15.53 -24.23 -9.13
CA TRP A 124 -14.62 -24.79 -8.13
C TRP A 124 -14.75 -24.07 -6.77
N ASP A 125 -14.44 -24.77 -5.68
CA ASP A 125 -14.40 -24.18 -4.34
C ASP A 125 -13.11 -23.37 -4.11
N TRP A 126 -13.16 -22.11 -4.55
CA TRP A 126 -12.06 -21.16 -4.43
C TRP A 126 -11.67 -20.83 -2.97
N HIS A 127 -12.56 -21.07 -2.00
CA HIS A 127 -12.23 -20.91 -0.58
C HIS A 127 -11.27 -22.02 -0.11
N ALA A 128 -11.45 -23.25 -0.60
CA ALA A 128 -10.50 -24.34 -0.38
C ALA A 128 -9.13 -24.09 -1.05
N ALA A 129 -9.12 -23.36 -2.18
CA ALA A 129 -7.91 -22.96 -2.90
C ALA A 129 -7.07 -21.87 -2.18
N LYS A 130 -7.62 -21.20 -1.16
CA LYS A 130 -6.99 -20.09 -0.39
C LYS A 130 -6.50 -18.93 -1.27
N VAL A 131 -7.24 -18.63 -2.34
CA VAL A 131 -6.94 -17.49 -3.22
C VAL A 131 -7.65 -16.24 -2.65
N PRO A 132 -6.92 -15.21 -2.16
CA PRO A 132 -7.49 -14.21 -1.24
C PRO A 132 -8.55 -13.23 -1.78
N SER A 133 -8.78 -13.15 -3.10
CA SER A 133 -9.90 -12.43 -3.75
C SER A 133 -9.69 -12.48 -5.27
N ALA A 134 -10.78 -12.58 -6.04
CA ALA A 134 -10.76 -12.39 -7.49
C ALA A 134 -10.16 -11.01 -7.82
N LEU A 135 -9.12 -10.99 -8.64
CA LEU A 135 -8.52 -9.77 -9.17
C LEU A 135 -9.17 -9.54 -10.52
N THR A 136 -10.15 -8.66 -10.56
CA THR A 136 -10.83 -8.29 -11.81
C THR A 136 -9.88 -7.48 -12.69
N LYS A 137 -9.99 -7.67 -14.01
CA LYS A 137 -9.21 -6.94 -15.01
C LYS A 137 -9.32 -5.42 -14.84
N GLU A 138 -10.50 -4.94 -14.48
CA GLU A 138 -10.78 -3.53 -14.19
C GLU A 138 -9.98 -2.99 -12.98
N MET A 139 -9.78 -3.80 -11.94
CA MET A 139 -8.98 -3.43 -10.77
C MET A 139 -7.48 -3.31 -11.10
N GLU A 140 -6.98 -4.18 -11.99
CA GLU A 140 -5.59 -4.16 -12.43
C GLU A 140 -5.28 -2.95 -13.30
N GLU A 141 -6.19 -2.63 -14.23
CA GLU A 141 -6.10 -1.44 -15.08
C GLU A 141 -6.15 -0.15 -14.23
N SER A 142 -6.99 -0.09 -13.20
CA SER A 142 -7.02 1.04 -12.26
C SER A 142 -5.71 1.21 -11.48
N GLN A 143 -5.09 0.11 -11.03
CA GLN A 143 -3.80 0.14 -10.34
C GLN A 143 -2.67 0.55 -11.27
N ALA A 144 -2.65 0.04 -12.51
CA ALA A 144 -1.68 0.40 -13.53
C ALA A 144 -1.81 1.89 -13.91
N ALA A 145 -3.03 2.40 -14.10
CA ALA A 145 -3.28 3.81 -14.36
C ALA A 145 -2.81 4.70 -13.22
N LYS A 146 -3.14 4.37 -11.96
CA LYS A 146 -2.68 5.11 -10.77
C LYS A 146 -1.16 5.10 -10.63
N GLN A 147 -0.51 3.98 -10.97
CA GLN A 147 0.94 3.86 -10.92
C GLN A 147 1.61 4.68 -12.04
N ALA A 148 1.08 4.58 -13.27
CA ALA A 148 1.55 5.37 -14.41
C ALA A 148 1.39 6.88 -14.17
N GLU A 149 0.29 7.32 -13.56
CA GLU A 149 0.08 8.72 -13.18
C GLU A 149 1.14 9.20 -12.16
N LYS A 150 1.40 8.40 -11.11
CA LYS A 150 2.45 8.71 -10.12
C LYS A 150 3.84 8.79 -10.75
N ASP A 151 4.17 7.86 -11.64
CA ASP A 151 5.46 7.83 -12.32
C ASP A 151 5.60 8.98 -13.33
N ALA A 152 4.53 9.34 -14.05
CA ALA A 152 4.48 10.52 -14.90
C ALA A 152 4.70 11.80 -14.09
N LYS A 153 4.04 11.94 -12.93
CA LYS A 153 4.23 13.08 -12.01
C LYS A 153 5.65 13.16 -11.46
N ARG A 154 6.25 12.02 -11.09
CA ARG A 154 7.65 11.95 -10.64
C ARG A 154 8.62 12.35 -11.75
N LYS A 155 8.39 11.88 -12.98
CA LYS A 155 9.20 12.23 -14.15
C LYS A 155 9.06 13.71 -14.53
N ALA A 156 7.86 14.29 -14.41
CA ALA A 156 7.63 15.72 -14.63
C ALA A 156 8.39 16.57 -13.61
N ARG A 157 8.27 16.26 -12.31
CA ARG A 157 9.02 16.94 -11.23
C ARG A 157 10.54 16.81 -11.40
N ALA A 158 11.03 15.63 -11.81
CA ALA A 158 12.45 15.44 -12.06
C ALA A 158 12.97 16.28 -13.24
N LYS A 159 12.18 16.40 -14.33
CA LYS A 159 12.50 17.26 -15.47
C LYS A 159 12.51 18.74 -15.07
N GLU A 160 11.53 19.18 -14.29
CA GLU A 160 11.45 20.55 -13.78
C GLU A 160 12.66 20.87 -12.88
N LEU A 161 12.99 20.00 -11.93
CA LEU A 161 14.14 20.17 -11.05
C LEU A 161 15.46 20.23 -11.83
N LYS A 162 15.62 19.41 -12.87
CA LYS A 162 16.80 19.45 -13.75
C LYS A 162 16.90 20.76 -14.53
N LYS A 163 15.77 21.29 -15.03
CA LYS A 163 15.70 22.61 -15.68
C LYS A 163 16.08 23.73 -14.70
N LEU A 164 15.54 23.70 -13.49
CA LEU A 164 15.85 24.68 -12.43
C LEU A 164 17.34 24.66 -12.04
N ARG A 165 17.93 23.46 -11.90
CA ARG A 165 19.37 23.30 -11.62
C ARG A 165 20.23 23.89 -12.74
N LYS A 166 19.94 23.57 -14.01
CA LYS A 166 20.67 24.11 -15.16
C LYS A 166 20.53 25.63 -15.28
N ALA A 167 19.36 26.19 -14.97
CA ALA A 167 19.14 27.63 -14.95
C ALA A 167 19.94 28.32 -13.82
N ARG A 168 19.95 27.72 -12.62
CA ARG A 168 20.74 28.24 -11.48
C ARG A 168 22.24 28.20 -11.77
N GLU A 169 22.73 27.14 -12.39
CA GLU A 169 24.14 27.01 -12.79
C GLU A 169 24.53 28.07 -13.82
N LYS A 170 23.73 28.26 -14.88
CA LYS A 170 23.94 29.34 -15.85
C LYS A 170 23.92 30.72 -15.21
N ARG A 171 23.00 30.98 -14.26
CA ARG A 171 22.95 32.25 -13.53
C ARG A 171 24.17 32.45 -12.64
N ALA A 172 24.65 31.40 -11.97
CA ALA A 172 25.86 31.47 -11.16
C ALA A 172 27.11 31.76 -12.02
N GLN A 173 27.21 31.14 -13.21
CA GLN A 173 28.29 31.42 -14.17
C GLN A 173 28.25 32.86 -14.70
N ALA A 174 27.06 33.37 -15.06
CA ALA A 174 26.90 34.75 -15.49
C ALA A 174 27.22 35.77 -14.38
N GLN A 175 26.85 35.47 -13.13
CA GLN A 175 27.20 36.30 -11.97
C GLN A 175 28.70 36.29 -11.71
N ALA A 176 29.37 35.13 -11.80
CA ALA A 176 30.83 35.03 -11.66
C ALA A 176 31.57 35.80 -12.78
N ALA A 177 31.09 35.74 -14.02
CA ALA A 177 31.68 36.49 -15.14
C ALA A 177 31.49 38.01 -14.99
N SER A 178 30.34 38.46 -14.46
CA SER A 178 30.08 39.89 -14.22
C SER A 178 30.99 40.46 -13.13
N SER A 179 31.36 39.68 -12.11
CA SER A 179 32.25 40.14 -11.02
C SER A 179 33.72 40.26 -11.44
N GLN A 180 34.16 39.54 -12.48
CA GLN A 180 35.52 39.66 -13.02
C GLN A 180 35.70 40.88 -13.94
N ASN A 181 34.61 41.40 -14.51
CA ASN A 181 34.66 42.60 -15.36
C ASN A 181 34.70 43.90 -14.55
N SER A 182 34.25 43.88 -13.29
CA SER A 182 34.38 45.02 -12.36
C SER A 182 35.79 45.18 -11.77
N THR A 183 36.66 44.18 -11.87
CA THR A 183 38.04 44.24 -11.34
C THR A 183 39.08 44.73 -12.35
N ALA A 184 38.74 44.88 -13.63
CA ALA A 184 39.65 45.36 -14.68
C ALA A 184 39.58 46.88 -14.94
N ALA A 185 38.66 47.62 -14.30
CA ALA A 185 38.46 49.05 -14.53
C ALA A 185 39.25 49.98 -13.56
N VAL A 186 40.20 49.46 -12.77
CA VAL A 186 40.98 50.26 -11.79
C VAL A 186 42.50 50.30 -12.09
N GLU A 187 42.98 49.73 -13.20
CA GLU A 187 44.39 49.81 -13.60
C GLU A 187 44.59 50.70 -14.83
N ASN A 188 44.49 52.02 -14.65
CA ASN A 188 45.27 52.98 -15.42
C ASN A 188 45.15 54.40 -14.86
N ARG A 189 46.02 54.75 -13.91
CA ARG A 189 46.56 56.11 -13.78
C ARG A 189 47.93 56.06 -13.09
N ALA A 190 48.96 56.37 -13.87
CA ALA A 190 50.34 56.45 -13.43
C ALA A 190 50.59 57.64 -12.47
N THR A 191 51.55 57.40 -11.58
CA THR A 191 52.34 58.18 -10.57
C THR A 191 52.94 59.52 -11.07
N PRO A 192 53.60 60.41 -10.25
CA PRO A 192 54.30 60.17 -8.96
C PRO A 192 54.33 61.30 -7.86
N THR A 193 54.88 60.94 -6.69
CA THR A 193 55.72 61.73 -5.75
C THR A 193 55.12 62.53 -4.56
N LEU A 194 55.86 62.39 -3.45
CA LEU A 194 56.09 63.27 -2.29
C LEU A 194 55.27 63.05 -0.99
N LEU A 195 56.00 62.49 -0.02
CA LEU A 195 56.11 62.90 1.39
C LEU A 195 54.85 63.52 2.02
N THR A 196 54.25 62.84 2.99
CA THR A 196 53.92 63.45 4.30
C THR A 196 53.65 62.39 5.35
N LYS A 197 53.86 62.84 6.59
CA LYS A 197 54.02 62.14 7.85
C LYS A 197 52.65 61.84 8.48
N GLY A 198 52.50 60.61 8.98
CA GLY A 198 51.65 60.20 10.11
C GLY A 198 50.17 60.55 10.12
N GLN A 199 49.29 59.54 10.24
CA GLN A 199 48.36 59.40 11.37
C GLN A 199 47.45 58.18 11.19
N ALA A 200 47.09 57.61 12.34
CA ALA A 200 46.40 56.35 12.52
C ALA A 200 45.05 56.26 11.80
N SER A 201 44.79 55.12 11.15
CA SER A 201 43.45 54.71 10.72
C SER A 201 43.33 53.18 10.90
N GLY A 202 43.30 52.74 12.15
CA GLY A 202 43.18 51.32 12.54
C GLY A 202 41.91 50.98 13.32
N VAL A 203 41.00 51.94 13.54
CA VAL A 203 39.91 51.79 14.55
C VAL A 203 38.51 51.65 13.92
N LEU A 204 38.35 51.76 12.60
CA LEU A 204 37.02 51.68 11.95
C LEU A 204 36.65 50.32 11.32
N GLN A 205 37.58 49.36 11.24
CA GLN A 205 37.31 48.05 10.61
C GLN A 205 36.68 47.03 11.57
N THR A 206 36.91 47.15 12.88
CA THR A 206 36.39 46.22 13.89
C THR A 206 34.88 46.36 14.10
N SER A 207 34.34 47.58 14.02
CA SER A 207 32.91 47.85 14.28
C SER A 207 31.97 47.27 13.21
N LYS A 208 32.40 47.26 11.93
CA LYS A 208 31.61 46.73 10.82
C LYS A 208 31.60 45.20 10.81
N GLU A 209 32.71 44.57 11.18
CA GLU A 209 32.80 43.11 11.31
C GLU A 209 31.98 42.61 12.51
N GLU A 210 32.00 43.31 13.65
CA GLU A 210 31.15 43.02 14.81
C GLU A 210 29.66 43.21 14.51
N GLU A 211 29.29 44.20 13.69
CA GLU A 211 27.90 44.41 13.27
C GLU A 211 27.41 43.30 12.34
N LEU A 212 28.24 42.83 11.41
CA LEU A 212 27.96 41.66 10.58
C LEU A 212 27.86 40.38 11.41
N MET A 213 28.71 40.21 12.43
CA MET A 213 28.66 39.07 13.35
C MET A 213 27.38 39.09 14.19
N ARG A 214 26.96 40.27 14.69
CA ARG A 214 25.66 40.45 15.38
C ARG A 214 24.47 40.21 14.46
N ALA A 215 24.53 40.64 13.20
CA ALA A 215 23.50 40.37 12.21
C ALA A 215 23.40 38.87 11.88
N ALA A 216 24.54 38.18 11.74
CA ALA A 216 24.59 36.74 11.54
C ALA A 216 24.08 35.95 12.75
N ALA A 217 24.40 36.39 13.98
CA ALA A 217 23.86 35.81 15.20
C ALA A 217 22.34 35.99 15.30
N ALA A 218 21.82 37.19 15.03
CA ALA A 218 20.39 37.47 15.00
C ALA A 218 19.66 36.67 13.90
N GLU A 219 20.30 36.45 12.76
CA GLU A 219 19.73 35.65 11.67
C GLU A 219 19.70 34.14 12.01
N ARG A 220 20.75 33.64 12.67
CA ARG A 220 20.78 32.27 13.22
C ARG A 220 19.72 32.08 14.30
N GLU A 221 19.51 33.06 15.17
CA GLU A 221 18.47 33.05 16.20
C GLU A 221 17.07 33.04 15.59
N LYS A 222 16.82 33.89 14.58
CA LYS A 222 15.55 33.88 13.83
C LYS A 222 15.28 32.54 13.16
N ARG A 223 16.30 31.90 12.58
CA ARG A 223 16.18 30.55 12.01
C ARG A 223 15.90 29.49 13.09
N ALA A 224 16.55 29.59 14.25
CA ALA A 224 16.30 28.69 15.38
C ALA A 224 14.87 28.84 15.92
N ALA A 225 14.38 30.07 16.07
CA ALA A 225 13.01 30.36 16.47
C ALA A 225 11.98 29.90 15.42
N ALA A 226 12.27 30.05 14.12
CA ALA A 226 11.42 29.51 13.05
C ALA A 226 11.35 27.97 13.09
N ALA A 227 12.49 27.31 13.28
CA ALA A 227 12.56 25.85 13.41
C ALA A 227 11.85 25.33 14.68
N GLU A 228 11.91 26.06 15.79
CA GLU A 228 11.19 25.73 17.03
C GLU A 228 9.68 25.88 16.86
N ARG A 229 9.22 26.96 16.21
CA ARG A 229 7.81 27.14 15.83
C ARG A 229 7.32 26.04 14.89
N GLU A 230 8.11 25.64 13.90
CA GLU A 230 7.78 24.54 13.00
C GLU A 230 7.67 23.20 13.75
N LYS A 231 8.62 22.89 14.64
CA LYS A 231 8.55 21.70 15.51
C LYS A 231 7.30 21.70 16.38
N ARG A 232 6.93 22.85 16.94
CA ARG A 232 5.72 23.00 17.76
C ARG A 232 4.45 22.83 16.93
N ALA A 233 4.40 23.40 15.73
CA ALA A 233 3.30 23.22 14.80
C ALA A 233 3.15 21.75 14.39
N ALA A 234 4.24 21.09 14.00
CA ALA A 234 4.25 19.66 13.68
C ALA A 234 3.81 18.79 14.87
N ALA A 235 4.23 19.13 16.09
CA ALA A 235 3.77 18.42 17.30
C ALA A 235 2.25 18.61 17.54
N ALA A 236 1.72 19.81 17.28
CA ALA A 236 0.28 20.07 17.37
C ALA A 236 -0.50 19.29 16.28
N GLU A 237 -0.02 19.26 15.05
CA GLU A 237 -0.60 18.47 13.97
C GLU A 237 -0.62 16.97 14.29
N ARG A 238 0.47 16.43 14.86
CA ARG A 238 0.51 15.02 15.32
C ARG A 238 -0.52 14.74 16.41
N ARG A 239 -0.73 15.67 17.35
CA ARG A 239 -1.76 15.54 18.39
C ARG A 239 -3.17 15.59 17.80
N LEU A 240 -3.44 16.48 16.85
CA LEU A 240 -4.72 16.55 16.16
C LEU A 240 -4.99 15.30 15.32
N ALA A 241 -3.97 14.76 14.65
CA ALA A 241 -4.05 13.51 13.90
C ALA A 241 -4.32 12.31 14.81
N ALA A 242 -3.67 12.24 15.97
CA ALA A 242 -3.92 11.20 16.98
C ALA A 242 -5.37 11.28 17.51
N ALA A 243 -5.84 12.47 17.88
CA ALA A 243 -7.23 12.66 18.32
C ALA A 243 -8.25 12.31 17.23
N ALA A 244 -7.94 12.59 15.96
CA ALA A 244 -8.78 12.18 14.84
C ALA A 244 -8.78 10.65 14.64
N ALA A 245 -7.65 9.98 14.84
CA ALA A 245 -7.56 8.52 14.78
C ALA A 245 -8.35 7.86 15.93
N GLU A 246 -8.26 8.40 17.15
CA GLU A 246 -9.04 7.95 18.30
C GLU A 246 -10.54 8.11 18.06
N ARG A 247 -11.00 9.26 17.51
CA ARG A 247 -12.40 9.45 17.13
C ARG A 247 -12.87 8.44 16.09
N ARG A 248 -12.04 8.11 15.09
CA ARG A 248 -12.36 7.08 14.09
C ARG A 248 -12.46 5.69 14.71
N MET A 249 -11.56 5.34 15.63
CA MET A 249 -11.61 4.06 16.34
C MET A 249 -12.87 3.96 17.23
N ALA A 250 -13.23 5.05 17.92
CA ALA A 250 -14.46 5.12 18.71
C ALA A 250 -15.71 4.96 17.84
N ALA A 251 -15.77 5.62 16.68
CA ALA A 251 -16.87 5.48 15.73
C ALA A 251 -16.99 4.03 15.21
N ALA A 252 -15.88 3.42 14.79
CA ALA A 252 -15.87 2.03 14.34
C ALA A 252 -16.28 1.04 15.46
N ALA A 253 -15.89 1.32 16.71
CA ALA A 253 -16.35 0.53 17.86
C ALA A 253 -17.86 0.69 18.12
N ALA A 254 -18.40 1.90 17.94
CA ALA A 254 -19.84 2.15 18.04
C ALA A 254 -20.62 1.43 16.93
N GLU A 255 -20.15 1.47 15.69
CA GLU A 255 -20.73 0.73 14.57
C GLU A 255 -20.75 -0.78 14.84
N ARG A 256 -19.63 -1.35 15.31
CA ARG A 256 -19.57 -2.78 15.70
C ARG A 256 -20.57 -3.13 16.79
N ARG A 257 -20.77 -2.26 17.78
CA ARG A 257 -21.79 -2.46 18.83
C ARG A 257 -23.21 -2.40 18.26
N MET A 258 -23.50 -1.47 17.37
CA MET A 258 -24.79 -1.37 16.68
C MET A 258 -25.07 -2.61 15.83
N SER A 259 -24.09 -3.09 15.06
CA SER A 259 -24.23 -4.32 14.27
C SER A 259 -24.44 -5.55 15.16
N ALA A 260 -23.72 -5.66 16.28
CA ALA A 260 -23.92 -6.75 17.24
C ALA A 260 -25.31 -6.72 17.89
N ALA A 261 -25.80 -5.54 18.28
CA ALA A 261 -27.14 -5.36 18.84
C ALA A 261 -28.24 -5.73 17.81
N ALA A 262 -28.07 -5.33 16.54
CA ALA A 262 -28.99 -5.69 15.47
C ALA A 262 -29.03 -7.22 15.23
N ALA A 263 -27.88 -7.90 15.30
CA ALA A 263 -27.81 -9.36 15.17
C ALA A 263 -28.54 -10.09 16.31
N LEU A 264 -28.42 -9.60 17.56
CA LEU A 264 -29.16 -10.13 18.70
C LEU A 264 -30.68 -9.91 18.55
N ASN A 265 -31.10 -8.75 18.07
CA ASN A 265 -32.52 -8.46 17.86
C ASN A 265 -33.15 -9.32 16.76
N ALA A 266 -32.39 -9.66 15.70
CA ALA A 266 -32.84 -10.57 14.64
C ALA A 266 -33.04 -12.02 15.13
N GLN A 267 -32.35 -12.44 16.19
CA GLN A 267 -32.50 -13.77 16.80
C GLN A 267 -33.64 -13.85 17.83
N GLY A 268 -34.26 -12.72 18.21
CA GLY A 268 -35.29 -12.64 19.25
C GLY A 268 -36.74 -12.85 18.79
N SER A 269 -37.01 -13.11 17.51
CA SER A 269 -38.39 -13.25 16.99
C SER A 269 -38.87 -14.71 16.92
N GLY A 270 -38.76 -15.42 18.06
CA GLY A 270 -39.17 -16.82 18.16
C GLY A 270 -39.15 -17.35 19.59
N THR A 271 -40.10 -16.92 20.43
CA THR A 271 -40.83 -17.72 21.45
C THR A 271 -41.64 -16.79 22.36
N SER A 272 -42.97 -16.92 22.30
CA SER A 272 -43.88 -16.46 23.36
C SER A 272 -43.81 -17.42 24.54
N SER A 273 -43.82 -16.91 25.78
CA SER A 273 -44.78 -17.31 26.85
C SER A 273 -44.44 -16.73 28.22
N MET A 274 -45.45 -16.07 28.80
CA MET A 274 -45.89 -16.12 30.21
C MET A 274 -44.90 -15.71 31.32
N LEU A 275 -45.14 -14.56 31.97
CA LEU A 275 -45.96 -14.47 33.19
C LEU A 275 -46.03 -13.00 33.63
N GLY A 276 -47.24 -12.45 33.63
CA GLY A 276 -47.56 -11.24 34.37
C GLY A 276 -47.84 -11.60 35.82
N THR A 277 -47.09 -11.01 36.76
CA THR A 277 -47.43 -11.03 38.17
C THR A 277 -47.49 -9.60 38.67
N GLN A 278 -48.70 -9.15 38.94
CA GLN A 278 -49.01 -7.91 39.66
C GLN A 278 -48.38 -7.96 41.07
N PRO A 279 -47.74 -6.90 41.59
CA PRO A 279 -47.42 -6.83 43.01
C PRO A 279 -48.60 -6.25 43.78
N LYS A 280 -49.09 -7.03 44.75
CA LYS A 280 -49.97 -6.57 45.82
C LYS A 280 -49.26 -5.54 46.69
N SER A 281 -49.97 -4.47 47.00
CA SER A 281 -49.65 -3.50 48.04
C SER A 281 -49.60 -4.15 49.43
N GLY A 282 -48.56 -3.85 50.19
CA GLY A 282 -48.40 -4.23 51.59
C GLY A 282 -47.10 -3.66 52.15
N LEU A 283 -47.22 -2.70 53.06
CA LEU A 283 -46.11 -2.00 53.72
C LEU A 283 -45.01 -2.94 54.22
N ALA A 284 -43.81 -2.78 53.67
CA ALA A 284 -42.55 -3.24 54.28
C ALA A 284 -41.48 -2.17 54.00
N THR A 285 -41.63 -1.00 54.62
CA THR A 285 -40.54 -0.02 54.73
C THR A 285 -39.44 -0.63 55.58
N GLY A 286 -38.41 -1.17 54.92
CA GLY A 286 -37.18 -1.44 55.63
C GLY A 286 -36.28 -2.50 55.04
N LEU A 287 -36.03 -2.50 53.72
CA LEU A 287 -34.83 -3.03 53.03
C LEU A 287 -35.03 -2.99 51.50
N SER A 288 -35.19 -1.82 50.89
CA SER A 288 -35.24 -1.64 49.43
C SER A 288 -34.12 -0.70 48.94
N CYS A 289 -33.71 -0.88 47.68
CA CYS A 289 -32.72 -0.02 47.02
C CYS A 289 -33.31 1.36 46.73
N SER A 290 -32.65 2.43 47.17
CA SER A 290 -33.14 3.81 46.99
C SER A 290 -33.17 4.31 45.54
N LEU A 291 -32.60 3.56 44.58
CA LEU A 291 -32.68 3.91 43.16
C LEU A 291 -33.69 3.07 42.37
N CYS A 292 -33.72 1.76 42.60
CA CYS A 292 -34.49 0.82 41.78
C CYS A 292 -35.55 0.05 42.56
N ASP A 293 -35.74 0.40 43.84
CA ASP A 293 -36.70 -0.20 44.78
C ASP A 293 -36.58 -1.73 44.95
N ALA A 294 -35.51 -2.33 44.45
CA ALA A 294 -35.26 -3.76 44.59
C ALA A 294 -35.11 -4.18 46.06
N SER A 295 -35.74 -5.29 46.43
CA SER A 295 -35.64 -5.87 47.79
C SER A 295 -34.20 -6.29 48.11
N LEU A 296 -33.73 -5.91 49.29
CA LEU A 296 -32.39 -6.17 49.81
C LEU A 296 -32.39 -7.23 50.91
N ALA A 297 -33.50 -7.95 51.09
CA ALA A 297 -33.69 -8.89 52.21
C ALA A 297 -32.58 -9.95 52.35
N ASP A 298 -31.94 -10.38 51.25
CA ASP A 298 -30.91 -11.43 51.23
C ASP A 298 -29.53 -10.94 50.74
N LYS A 299 -29.30 -9.64 50.66
CA LYS A 299 -28.04 -9.05 50.17
C LYS A 299 -27.48 -8.09 51.21
N VAL A 300 -26.16 -8.03 51.35
CA VAL A 300 -25.49 -6.97 52.14
C VAL A 300 -25.63 -5.64 51.38
N PRO A 301 -26.42 -4.67 51.86
CA PRO A 301 -26.64 -3.42 51.14
C PRO A 301 -25.40 -2.53 51.14
N PHE A 302 -25.15 -1.85 50.02
CA PHE A 302 -24.20 -0.74 50.01
C PHE A 302 -24.85 0.49 50.62
N HIS A 303 -24.12 1.20 51.47
CA HIS A 303 -24.62 2.41 52.15
C HIS A 303 -23.81 3.62 51.68
N ARG A 304 -24.51 4.69 51.31
CA ARG A 304 -23.90 6.00 51.05
C ARG A 304 -24.87 7.08 51.51
N TYR A 305 -24.43 7.90 52.47
CA TYR A 305 -25.29 8.78 53.26
C TYR A 305 -26.42 7.99 53.95
N ASN A 306 -27.66 8.51 53.89
CA ASN A 306 -28.85 7.86 54.46
C ASN A 306 -29.54 6.87 53.50
N TYR A 307 -28.90 6.51 52.37
CA TYR A 307 -29.48 5.69 51.31
C TYR A 307 -28.82 4.29 51.23
N LYS A 308 -29.62 3.30 50.83
CA LYS A 308 -29.25 1.88 50.71
C LYS A 308 -29.34 1.43 49.26
N TYR A 309 -28.38 0.65 48.77
CA TYR A 309 -28.29 0.26 47.35
C TYR A 309 -28.04 -1.24 47.18
N CYS A 310 -28.62 -1.82 46.11
CA CYS A 310 -28.40 -3.23 45.74
C CYS A 310 -27.07 -3.49 45.04
N SER A 311 -26.44 -2.45 44.48
CA SER A 311 -25.18 -2.53 43.74
C SER A 311 -24.43 -1.21 43.75
N THR A 312 -23.13 -1.25 43.48
CA THR A 312 -22.31 -0.05 43.27
C THR A 312 -22.77 0.76 42.07
N SER A 313 -23.38 0.14 41.05
CA SER A 313 -23.98 0.84 39.91
C SER A 313 -25.18 1.69 40.33
N CYS A 314 -26.08 1.15 41.16
CA CYS A 314 -27.21 1.92 41.67
C CYS A 314 -26.77 3.09 42.57
N MET A 315 -25.68 2.94 43.32
CA MET A 315 -25.11 4.03 44.10
C MET A 315 -24.56 5.17 43.23
N HIS A 316 -23.89 4.86 42.11
CA HIS A 316 -23.32 5.90 41.22
C HIS A 316 -24.40 6.64 40.43
N VAL A 317 -25.40 5.92 39.91
CA VAL A 317 -26.50 6.57 39.17
C VAL A 317 -27.33 7.46 40.09
N HIS A 318 -27.61 7.02 41.32
CA HIS A 318 -28.31 7.88 42.28
C HIS A 318 -27.49 9.10 42.71
N LYS A 319 -26.16 8.99 42.72
CA LYS A 319 -25.26 10.13 42.96
C LYS A 319 -25.38 11.17 41.86
N GLU A 320 -25.38 10.76 40.59
CA GLU A 320 -25.54 11.67 39.44
C GLU A 320 -26.88 12.40 39.51
N ILE A 321 -27.97 11.68 39.83
CA ILE A 321 -29.32 12.27 39.95
C ILE A 321 -29.40 13.30 41.10
N LEU A 322 -28.71 13.07 42.21
CA LEU A 322 -28.67 14.02 43.34
C LEU A 322 -27.70 15.21 43.11
N GLU A 323 -26.75 15.09 42.18
CA GLU A 323 -25.80 16.17 41.87
C GLU A 323 -26.30 17.08 40.73
N ASP A 324 -27.19 16.58 39.87
CA ASP A 324 -27.80 17.33 38.75
C ASP A 324 -29.15 18.02 39.10
N GLY A 325 -29.60 17.97 40.36
CA GLY A 325 -30.80 18.63 40.88
C GLY A 325 -30.50 19.67 41.96
#